data_AF-A0A9N9EUW2-F1
#
_entry.id   AF-A0A9N9EUW2-F1
#
_cell.length_a   1.000
_cell.length_b   1.000
_cell.length_c   1.000
_cell.angle_alpha   90.00
_cell.angle_beta   90.00
_cell.angle_gamma   90.00
#
_symmetry.space_group_name_H-M   'P 1'
#
loop_
_entity.id
_entity.type
_entity.pdbx_description
1 polymer ?
#
loop_
_entity_poly.entity_id
_entity_poly.type
_entity_poly.pdbx_seq_one_letter_code
_entity_poly.pdbx_strand_id
1 'polypeptide(L)'
;MRFKPNILDDVTKEHWAPPSPPRPKYCSADDVFFLEDESGRIKLVGDILKRETRVTGVIMAVLGKENTEGNFEVCDICVAGFPYQPSAPVITDDKYIALVSGMNIGPNYSSALQLQLMTEYLTGELGNSFVRINDNKIARMIVAGNSLQEIKVVEDEKKEKKYGYDSSSYNAQPLSDLDNILNEICSELPVDLMPGGNDPVNTFLPQQPFISGLLPKACQNSTFHRVTNPYWCEIDGVVFFGTSGQTIDDIAKYVENEDRLKLAEQTLHWRHVAPTTPDTLWCHPFRDYDPFIMKQTPHVYFIGNQKEFATTIIK
;
A
#
# COMPACT_ATOMS: atom_id res chain seq x y z
N MET A 1 0.27 13.54 18.86
CA MET A 1 -0.12 14.48 17.81
C MET A 1 -1.55 14.93 18.03
N ARG A 2 -1.85 16.22 17.89
CA ARG A 2 -3.19 16.79 18.18
C ARG A 2 -4.26 16.33 17.20
N PHE A 3 -3.89 16.10 15.93
CA PHE A 3 -4.87 15.87 14.88
C PHE A 3 -5.14 14.40 14.58
N LYS A 4 -4.41 13.48 15.20
CA LYS A 4 -4.62 12.05 15.07
C LYS A 4 -6.03 11.66 15.59
N PRO A 5 -6.77 10.78 14.90
CA PRO A 5 -8.07 10.31 15.35
C PRO A 5 -7.99 9.65 16.73
N ASN A 6 -9.00 9.88 17.55
CA ASN A 6 -9.12 9.30 18.88
C ASN A 6 -10.51 8.71 19.04
N ILE A 7 -10.56 7.38 19.11
CA ILE A 7 -11.82 6.63 19.22
C ILE A 7 -12.57 7.01 20.50
N LEU A 8 -11.87 7.33 21.60
CA LEU A 8 -12.52 7.74 22.84
C LEU A 8 -13.23 9.09 22.66
N ASP A 9 -12.62 10.04 21.96
CA ASP A 9 -13.25 11.32 21.65
C ASP A 9 -14.50 11.11 20.77
N ASP A 10 -14.44 10.17 19.82
CA ASP A 10 -15.58 9.86 18.96
C ASP A 10 -16.70 9.12 19.69
N VAL A 11 -16.38 8.24 20.66
CA VAL A 11 -17.38 7.57 21.52
C VAL A 11 -18.02 8.55 22.50
N THR A 12 -17.28 9.58 22.96
CA THR A 12 -17.82 10.60 23.88
C THR A 12 -18.69 11.65 23.18
N LYS A 13 -18.53 11.86 21.86
CA LYS A 13 -19.46 12.70 21.08
C LYS A 13 -20.82 12.02 21.00
N GLU A 14 -21.89 12.81 21.12
CA GLU A 14 -23.26 12.28 21.07
C GLU A 14 -23.49 11.42 19.81
N HIS A 15 -24.07 10.23 19.99
CA HIS A 15 -24.30 9.20 18.96
C HIS A 15 -25.11 9.65 17.72
N TRP A 16 -25.56 10.91 17.68
CA TRP A 16 -26.40 11.48 16.63
C TRP A 16 -25.63 12.36 15.64
N ALA A 17 -24.38 12.73 15.95
CA ALA A 17 -23.55 13.48 15.02
C ALA A 17 -22.91 12.53 14.00
N PRO A 18 -22.89 12.89 12.70
CA PRO A 18 -22.14 12.11 11.72
C PRO A 18 -20.66 12.06 12.11
N PRO A 19 -19.95 10.96 11.83
CA PRO A 19 -18.53 10.87 12.10
C PRO A 19 -17.80 12.01 11.40
N SER A 20 -16.81 12.60 12.10
CA SER A 20 -16.00 13.66 11.52
C SER A 20 -15.25 13.09 10.30
N PRO A 21 -15.13 13.85 9.19
CA PRO A 21 -14.40 13.37 8.03
C PRO A 21 -12.96 13.06 8.42
N PRO A 22 -12.36 11.98 7.87
CA PRO A 22 -10.98 11.64 8.15
C PRO A 22 -10.07 12.80 7.74
N ARG A 23 -9.16 13.16 8.65
CA ARG A 23 -8.23 14.27 8.40
C ARG A 23 -7.12 13.84 7.45
N PRO A 24 -6.72 14.69 6.49
CA PRO A 24 -5.67 14.36 5.53
C PRO A 24 -4.28 14.29 6.16
N LYS A 25 -4.05 15.05 7.24
CA LYS A 25 -2.79 15.12 7.98
C LYS A 25 -3.05 15.08 9.49
N TYR A 26 -2.12 14.48 10.21
CA TYR A 26 -2.10 14.38 11.67
C TYR A 26 -1.01 15.26 12.30
N CYS A 27 -0.01 15.66 11.51
CA CYS A 27 1.12 16.45 11.98
C CYS A 27 0.73 17.91 12.30
N SER A 28 1.43 18.47 13.29
CA SER A 28 1.33 19.88 13.69
C SER A 28 2.65 20.37 14.29
N ALA A 29 2.87 21.69 14.29
CA ALA A 29 4.05 22.30 14.90
C ALA A 29 4.17 22.05 16.42
N ASP A 30 3.05 21.74 17.08
CA ASP A 30 2.97 21.45 18.52
C ASP A 30 3.21 19.97 18.84
N ASP A 31 3.57 19.15 17.86
CA ASP A 31 3.78 17.72 18.07
C ASP A 31 5.00 17.45 18.95
N VAL A 32 4.86 16.43 19.79
CA VAL A 32 5.88 16.00 20.75
C VAL A 32 6.29 14.58 20.43
N PHE A 33 7.59 14.33 20.50
CA PHE A 33 8.19 13.03 20.27
C PHE A 33 8.56 12.37 21.59
N PHE A 34 8.25 11.08 21.70
CA PHE A 34 8.65 10.25 22.82
C PHE A 34 9.45 9.07 22.28
N LEU A 35 10.49 8.68 23.01
CA LEU A 35 11.11 7.37 22.87
C LEU A 35 10.49 6.47 23.94
N GLU A 36 10.05 5.28 23.54
CA GLU A 36 9.38 4.32 24.40
C GLU A 36 10.06 2.95 24.27
N ASP A 37 10.31 2.31 25.41
CA ASP A 37 10.79 0.94 25.52
C ASP A 37 9.98 0.17 26.59
N GLU A 38 10.42 -1.03 26.95
CA GLU A 38 9.76 -1.86 27.97
C GLU A 38 9.73 -1.23 29.37
N SER A 39 10.61 -0.26 29.65
CA SER A 39 10.74 0.39 30.95
C SER A 39 9.89 1.64 31.10
N GLY A 40 9.63 2.35 29.98
CA GLY A 40 8.79 3.54 29.98
C GLY A 40 9.04 4.46 28.80
N ARG A 41 8.64 5.72 28.97
CA ARG A 41 8.70 6.75 27.92
C ARG A 41 9.47 7.97 28.38
N ILE A 42 10.28 8.53 27.49
CA ILE A 42 10.99 9.80 27.70
C ILE A 42 10.73 10.77 26.55
N LYS A 43 10.50 12.04 26.89
CA LYS A 43 10.26 13.09 25.90
C LYS A 43 11.57 13.48 25.22
N LEU A 44 11.59 13.46 23.89
CA LEU A 44 12.73 13.90 23.09
C LEU A 44 12.61 15.39 22.77
N VAL A 45 13.70 16.13 22.88
CA VAL A 45 13.84 17.54 22.47
C VAL A 45 15.13 17.77 21.69
N GLY A 46 15.19 18.85 20.91
CA GLY A 46 16.39 19.24 20.14
C GLY A 46 16.11 19.50 18.66
N ASP A 47 16.94 20.31 18.01
CA ASP A 47 16.70 20.73 16.62
C ASP A 47 16.92 19.61 15.59
N ILE A 48 17.69 18.58 15.92
CA ILE A 48 17.82 17.37 15.09
C ILE A 48 16.45 16.71 14.86
N LEU A 49 15.51 16.90 15.79
CA LEU A 49 14.12 16.43 15.67
C LEU A 49 13.41 16.98 14.43
N LYS A 50 13.80 18.16 13.96
CA LYS A 50 13.17 18.83 12.81
C LYS A 50 13.76 18.40 11.46
N ARG A 51 14.93 17.75 11.45
CA ARG A 51 15.67 17.43 10.22
C ARG A 51 15.32 16.06 9.63
N GLU A 52 14.94 15.12 10.49
CA GLU A 52 14.63 13.75 10.10
C GLU A 52 13.13 13.56 9.90
N THR A 53 12.76 12.78 8.89
CA THR A 53 11.38 12.28 8.73
C THR A 53 11.09 11.31 9.85
N ARG A 54 10.06 11.59 10.66
CA ARG A 54 9.72 10.76 11.83
C ARG A 54 8.26 10.43 11.81
N VAL A 55 7.98 9.14 11.98
CA VAL A 55 6.64 8.63 12.21
C VAL A 55 6.68 7.72 13.43
N THR A 56 5.51 7.48 14.01
CA THR A 56 5.35 6.53 15.11
C THR A 56 5.77 5.12 14.68
N GLY A 57 6.19 4.28 15.64
CA GLY A 57 6.56 2.87 15.45
C GLY A 57 7.89 2.62 14.75
N VAL A 58 8.66 3.65 14.39
CA VAL A 58 10.04 3.48 13.92
C VAL A 58 10.96 3.14 15.10
N ILE A 59 11.68 2.03 14.97
CA ILE A 59 12.71 1.62 15.93
C ILE A 59 14.03 2.32 15.56
N MET A 60 14.63 3.00 16.54
CA MET A 60 15.84 3.80 16.35
C MET A 60 16.67 3.89 17.62
N ALA A 61 17.97 4.11 17.47
CA ALA A 61 18.86 4.48 18.56
C ALA A 61 19.00 6.00 18.63
N VAL A 62 19.03 6.53 19.85
CA VAL A 62 19.12 7.97 20.12
C VAL A 62 20.28 8.22 21.08
N LEU A 63 21.20 9.10 20.70
CA LEU A 63 22.30 9.56 21.55
C LEU A 63 21.98 10.96 22.05
N GLY A 64 22.17 11.20 23.33
CA GLY A 64 21.88 12.49 23.93
C GLY A 64 22.09 12.50 25.44
N LYS A 65 21.51 13.49 26.10
CA LYS A 65 21.60 13.69 27.55
C LYS A 65 20.29 14.20 28.11
N GLU A 66 20.05 13.93 29.38
CA GLU A 66 18.95 14.52 30.11
C GLU A 66 19.22 16.01 30.38
N ASN A 67 18.21 16.85 30.20
CA ASN A 67 18.27 18.27 30.55
C ASN A 67 17.69 18.51 31.95
N THR A 68 17.75 19.76 32.44
CA THR A 68 17.28 20.12 33.79
C THR A 68 15.76 19.96 33.98
N GLU A 69 15.00 19.80 32.90
CA GLU A 69 13.54 19.61 32.92
C GLU A 69 13.14 18.12 32.89
N GLY A 70 14.11 17.20 32.84
CA GLY A 70 13.87 15.76 32.70
C GLY A 70 13.56 15.30 31.27
N ASN A 71 13.77 16.17 30.27
CA ASN A 71 13.62 15.83 28.86
C ASN A 71 14.97 15.34 28.30
N PHE A 72 14.93 14.47 27.28
CA PHE A 72 16.13 13.98 26.61
C PHE A 72 16.50 14.88 25.44
N GLU A 73 17.58 15.64 25.58
CA GLU A 73 18.15 16.47 24.51
C GLU A 73 18.95 15.58 23.54
N VAL A 74 18.44 15.45 22.33
CA VAL A 74 19.00 14.56 21.30
C VAL A 74 20.17 15.21 20.59
N CYS A 75 21.31 14.53 20.61
CA CYS A 75 22.52 14.91 19.89
C CYS A 75 22.63 14.20 18.54
N ASP A 76 22.27 12.90 18.48
CA ASP A 76 22.39 12.09 17.26
C ASP A 76 21.35 10.96 17.22
N ILE A 77 21.05 10.46 16.02
CA ILE A 77 20.06 9.42 15.74
C ILE A 77 20.62 8.42 14.75
N CYS A 78 20.44 7.14 15.05
CA CYS A 78 20.78 6.05 14.15
C CYS A 78 19.57 5.15 13.91
N VAL A 79 19.21 4.95 12.65
CA VAL A 79 18.21 3.95 12.22
C VAL A 79 18.89 2.66 11.77
N ALA A 80 18.12 1.61 11.51
CA ALA A 80 18.65 0.29 11.18
C ALA A 80 19.47 0.23 9.86
N GLY A 81 19.25 1.16 8.94
CA GLY A 81 19.87 1.17 7.60
C GLY A 81 19.35 0.04 6.71
N PHE A 82 19.92 -0.14 5.52
CA PHE A 82 19.47 -1.20 4.60
C PHE A 82 19.85 -2.60 5.09
N PRO A 83 18.94 -3.59 4.98
CA PRO A 83 19.30 -4.99 5.14
C PRO A 83 20.18 -5.48 3.98
N TYR A 84 20.75 -6.69 4.11
CA TYR A 84 21.52 -7.31 3.04
C TYR A 84 20.69 -7.39 1.75
N GLN A 85 21.27 -7.01 0.62
CA GLN A 85 20.70 -7.19 -0.71
C GLN A 85 21.33 -8.43 -1.37
N PRO A 86 20.53 -9.38 -1.88
CA PRO A 86 21.08 -10.45 -2.71
C PRO A 86 21.75 -9.87 -3.97
N SER A 87 22.67 -10.62 -4.57
CA SER A 87 23.31 -10.19 -5.81
C SER A 87 22.30 -10.21 -6.96
N ALA A 88 22.25 -9.12 -7.72
CA ALA A 88 21.41 -9.05 -8.91
C ALA A 88 21.87 -10.08 -9.96
N PRO A 89 20.93 -10.74 -10.67
CA PRO A 89 21.26 -11.69 -11.71
C PRO A 89 21.89 -10.98 -12.92
N VAL A 90 22.69 -11.71 -13.70
CA VAL A 90 23.18 -11.25 -15.00
C VAL A 90 22.08 -11.48 -16.03
N ILE A 91 21.51 -10.39 -16.54
CA ILE A 91 20.45 -10.43 -17.55
C ILE A 91 21.10 -10.30 -18.92
N THR A 92 20.87 -11.27 -19.81
CA THR A 92 21.41 -11.30 -21.18
C THR A 92 20.51 -10.60 -22.19
N ASP A 93 19.20 -10.66 -21.97
CA ASP A 93 18.17 -10.14 -22.87
C ASP A 93 17.16 -9.32 -22.07
N ASP A 94 16.75 -8.18 -22.63
CA ASP A 94 15.79 -7.30 -21.97
C ASP A 94 14.43 -8.00 -21.81
N LYS A 95 13.90 -7.95 -20.59
CA LYS A 95 12.55 -8.37 -20.21
C LYS A 95 11.89 -7.26 -19.41
N TYR A 96 10.59 -7.09 -19.59
CA TYR A 96 9.81 -6.05 -18.93
C TYR A 96 8.76 -6.65 -18.00
N ILE A 97 8.47 -5.92 -16.93
CA ILE A 97 7.38 -6.23 -16.01
C ILE A 97 6.40 -5.06 -16.06
N ALA A 98 5.14 -5.36 -16.35
CA ALA A 98 4.08 -4.36 -16.33
C ALA A 98 3.58 -4.19 -14.89
N LEU A 99 3.78 -3.00 -14.30
CA LEU A 99 3.22 -2.65 -12.99
C LEU A 99 1.99 -1.77 -13.19
N VAL A 100 0.84 -2.24 -12.71
CA VAL A 100 -0.44 -1.54 -12.82
C VAL A 100 -1.07 -1.45 -11.43
N SER A 101 -1.71 -0.33 -11.11
CA SER A 101 -2.46 -0.19 -9.85
C SER A 101 -3.62 0.78 -10.05
N GLY A 102 -4.66 0.68 -9.23
CA GLY A 102 -5.74 1.67 -9.27
C GLY A 102 -6.56 1.63 -10.55
N MET A 103 -6.86 0.42 -11.06
CA MET A 103 -7.80 0.26 -12.18
C MET A 103 -9.19 0.83 -11.83
N ASN A 104 -9.55 0.77 -10.54
CA ASN A 104 -10.77 1.35 -9.97
C ASN A 104 -12.02 1.04 -10.80
N ILE A 105 -12.18 -0.23 -11.20
CA ILE A 105 -13.34 -0.68 -11.98
C ILE A 105 -14.60 -0.51 -11.14
N GLY A 106 -15.57 0.20 -11.70
CA GLY A 106 -16.77 0.61 -10.98
C GLY A 106 -17.81 1.23 -11.90
N PRO A 107 -18.99 1.58 -11.37
CA PRO A 107 -20.12 2.08 -12.17
C PRO A 107 -19.82 3.44 -12.83
N ASN A 108 -18.94 4.25 -12.24
CA ASN A 108 -18.53 5.54 -12.79
C ASN A 108 -17.36 5.33 -13.77
N TYR A 109 -17.71 4.83 -14.96
CA TYR A 109 -16.85 4.29 -16.01
C TYR A 109 -15.96 5.35 -16.73
N SER A 110 -15.27 6.23 -16.00
CA SER A 110 -14.40 7.25 -16.60
C SER A 110 -13.14 6.68 -17.27
N SER A 111 -12.78 5.41 -17.00
CA SER A 111 -11.54 4.75 -17.47
C SER A 111 -11.75 3.55 -18.41
N ALA A 112 -12.98 3.27 -18.89
CA ALA A 112 -13.28 2.09 -19.72
C ALA A 112 -12.34 1.94 -20.92
N LEU A 113 -12.19 3.03 -21.68
CA LEU A 113 -11.33 3.07 -22.86
C LEU A 113 -9.86 2.84 -22.51
N GLN A 114 -9.39 3.38 -21.39
CA GLN A 114 -8.00 3.21 -20.95
C GLN A 114 -7.71 1.76 -20.57
N LEU A 115 -8.63 1.10 -19.88
CA LEU A 115 -8.52 -0.32 -19.53
C LEU A 115 -8.55 -1.18 -20.79
N GLN A 116 -9.44 -0.89 -21.74
CA GLN A 116 -9.49 -1.63 -23.01
C GLN A 116 -8.19 -1.45 -23.81
N LEU A 117 -7.68 -0.23 -23.95
CA LEU A 117 -6.40 0.04 -24.65
C LEU A 117 -5.22 -0.65 -23.94
N MET A 118 -5.23 -0.69 -22.61
CA MET A 118 -4.22 -1.43 -21.84
C MET A 118 -4.30 -2.94 -22.10
N THR A 119 -5.51 -3.51 -22.09
CA THR A 119 -5.74 -4.92 -22.40
C THR A 119 -5.25 -5.26 -23.80
N GLU A 120 -5.69 -4.51 -24.81
CA GLU A 120 -5.28 -4.71 -26.22
C GLU A 120 -3.77 -4.53 -26.42
N TYR A 121 -3.13 -3.63 -25.66
CA TYR A 121 -1.68 -3.47 -25.68
C TYR A 121 -0.96 -4.69 -25.09
N LEU A 122 -1.41 -5.17 -23.92
CA LEU A 122 -0.80 -6.31 -23.23
C LEU A 122 -1.04 -7.64 -23.94
N THR A 123 -2.12 -7.78 -24.70
CA THR A 123 -2.40 -8.95 -25.54
C THR A 123 -1.78 -8.84 -26.94
N GLY A 124 -1.16 -7.71 -27.28
CA GLY A 124 -0.49 -7.49 -28.57
C GLY A 124 -1.44 -7.22 -29.75
N GLU A 125 -2.72 -6.97 -29.47
CA GLU A 125 -3.73 -6.58 -30.47
C GLU A 125 -3.54 -5.13 -30.93
N LEU A 126 -3.02 -4.26 -30.05
CA LEU A 126 -2.77 -2.85 -30.33
C LEU A 126 -1.41 -2.63 -31.01
N GLY A 127 -1.36 -1.72 -31.99
CA GLY A 127 -0.11 -1.25 -32.61
C GLY A 127 0.25 -1.89 -33.96
N ASN A 128 1.34 -1.41 -34.56
CA ASN A 128 1.86 -1.91 -35.84
C ASN A 128 2.92 -3.01 -35.62
N SER A 129 3.33 -3.71 -36.69
CA SER A 129 4.27 -4.84 -36.62
C SER A 129 5.63 -4.52 -35.96
N PHE A 130 6.04 -3.25 -35.90
CA PHE A 130 7.28 -2.84 -35.24
C PHE A 130 7.13 -2.70 -33.72
N VAL A 131 5.98 -2.20 -33.26
CA VAL A 131 5.65 -2.05 -31.83
C VAL A 131 5.49 -3.43 -31.17
N ARG A 132 4.85 -4.38 -31.86
CA ARG A 132 4.66 -5.78 -31.41
C ARG A 132 5.97 -6.52 -31.07
N ILE A 133 7.12 -6.16 -31.68
CA ILE A 133 8.41 -6.82 -31.43
C ILE A 133 8.99 -6.43 -30.06
N ASN A 134 8.77 -5.19 -29.61
CA ASN A 134 9.20 -4.74 -28.29
C ASN A 134 8.19 -5.14 -27.20
N ASP A 135 6.89 -5.17 -27.52
CA ASP A 135 5.83 -5.54 -26.59
C ASP A 135 5.87 -7.03 -26.20
N ASN A 136 6.38 -7.89 -27.09
CA ASN A 136 6.59 -9.32 -26.85
C ASN A 136 7.71 -9.63 -25.82
N LYS A 137 8.27 -8.62 -25.16
CA LYS A 137 9.25 -8.75 -24.08
C LYS A 137 8.65 -8.53 -22.69
N ILE A 138 7.37 -8.18 -22.59
CA ILE A 138 6.68 -8.12 -21.29
C ILE A 138 6.52 -9.56 -20.79
N ALA A 139 7.22 -9.90 -19.72
CA ALA A 139 7.30 -11.26 -19.19
C ALA A 139 6.21 -11.55 -18.13
N ARG A 140 5.71 -10.50 -17.47
CA ARG A 140 4.68 -10.61 -16.42
C ARG A 140 4.01 -9.26 -16.16
N MET A 141 2.77 -9.30 -15.71
CA MET A 141 2.04 -8.16 -15.15
C MET A 141 1.81 -8.35 -13.64
N ILE A 142 1.97 -7.28 -12.86
CA ILE A 142 1.60 -7.23 -11.45
C ILE A 142 0.56 -6.11 -11.28
N VAL A 143 -0.61 -6.48 -10.74
CA VAL A 143 -1.68 -5.55 -10.38
C VAL A 143 -1.58 -5.25 -8.88
N ALA A 144 -1.07 -4.08 -8.52
CA ALA A 144 -0.78 -3.65 -7.15
C ALA A 144 -1.98 -2.93 -6.47
N GLY A 145 -3.11 -3.65 -6.38
CA GLY A 145 -4.29 -3.25 -5.59
C GLY A 145 -5.15 -2.13 -6.16
N ASN A 146 -6.32 -1.94 -5.53
CA ASN A 146 -7.42 -1.07 -5.94
C ASN A 146 -7.88 -1.40 -7.37
N SER A 147 -8.13 -2.69 -7.59
CA SER A 147 -8.69 -3.18 -8.84
C SER A 147 -10.13 -2.73 -9.01
N LEU A 148 -10.88 -2.71 -7.90
CA LEU A 148 -12.26 -2.22 -7.83
C LEU A 148 -12.32 -0.80 -7.23
N GLN A 149 -13.32 -0.04 -7.65
CA GLN A 149 -13.64 1.26 -7.07
C GLN A 149 -14.19 1.09 -5.64
N GLU A 150 -13.88 2.05 -4.76
CA GLU A 150 -14.48 2.13 -3.43
C GLU A 150 -16.02 2.16 -3.53
N ILE A 151 -16.67 1.23 -2.83
CA ILE A 151 -18.12 1.18 -2.74
C ILE A 151 -18.58 2.30 -1.79
N LYS A 152 -19.06 3.41 -2.36
CA LYS A 152 -19.75 4.44 -1.58
C LYS A 152 -21.14 3.92 -1.26
N VAL A 153 -21.39 3.56 0.00
CA VAL A 153 -22.74 3.34 0.49
C VAL A 153 -23.47 4.68 0.41
N VAL A 154 -24.32 4.84 -0.59
CA VAL A 154 -25.27 5.96 -0.60
C VAL A 154 -26.20 5.72 0.58
N GLU A 155 -26.30 6.70 1.49
CA GLU A 155 -27.33 6.66 2.52
C GLU A 155 -28.68 6.64 1.80
N ASP A 156 -29.31 5.46 1.73
CA ASP A 156 -30.65 5.33 1.18
C ASP A 156 -31.59 6.21 2.00
N GLU A 157 -32.22 7.19 1.35
CA GLU A 157 -33.32 7.95 1.91
C GLU A 157 -34.42 6.96 2.32
N LYS A 158 -34.48 6.64 3.62
CA LYS A 158 -35.60 6.00 4.32
C LYS A 158 -36.44 5.02 3.47
N LYS A 159 -35.85 3.90 3.04
CA LYS A 159 -36.66 2.72 2.72
C LYS A 159 -36.95 1.96 4.01
N GLU A 160 -38.22 1.63 4.23
CA GLU A 160 -38.67 0.82 5.36
C GLU A 160 -37.86 -0.48 5.40
N LYS A 161 -37.09 -0.69 6.47
CA LYS A 161 -36.28 -1.90 6.68
C LYS A 161 -37.19 -3.13 6.75
N LYS A 162 -37.41 -3.80 5.62
CA LYS A 162 -37.93 -5.17 5.61
C LYS A 162 -36.86 -6.09 6.18
N TYR A 163 -37.24 -6.91 7.15
CA TYR A 163 -36.37 -7.94 7.72
C TYR A 163 -36.06 -8.97 6.62
N GLY A 164 -34.83 -8.96 6.09
CA GLY A 164 -34.39 -9.80 4.97
C GLY A 164 -33.19 -9.18 4.24
N TYR A 165 -32.36 -10.02 3.62
CA TYR A 165 -31.19 -9.62 2.84
C TYR A 165 -31.62 -8.72 1.67
N ASP A 166 -31.24 -7.44 1.69
CA ASP A 166 -31.58 -6.49 0.65
C ASP A 166 -30.54 -6.55 -0.49
N SER A 167 -30.82 -7.40 -1.49
CA SER A 167 -29.97 -7.63 -2.65
C SER A 167 -29.84 -6.42 -3.59
N SER A 168 -30.49 -5.30 -3.29
CA SER A 168 -30.47 -4.08 -4.11
C SER A 168 -29.19 -3.24 -3.93
N SER A 169 -28.37 -3.55 -2.93
CA SER A 169 -27.13 -2.82 -2.59
C SER A 169 -25.84 -3.39 -3.21
N TYR A 170 -25.91 -4.57 -3.84
CA TYR A 170 -24.75 -5.27 -4.38
C TYR A 170 -24.76 -5.29 -5.91
N ASN A 171 -23.84 -4.54 -6.54
CA ASN A 171 -23.58 -4.62 -7.97
C ASN A 171 -22.37 -5.53 -8.22
N ALA A 172 -22.62 -6.72 -8.79
CA ALA A 172 -21.57 -7.67 -9.14
C ALA A 172 -20.82 -7.32 -10.43
N GLN A 173 -21.32 -6.36 -11.23
CA GLN A 173 -20.78 -6.05 -12.55
C GLN A 173 -19.30 -5.66 -12.54
N PRO A 174 -18.81 -4.78 -11.63
CA PRO A 174 -17.39 -4.41 -11.61
C PRO A 174 -16.46 -5.60 -11.39
N LEU A 175 -16.88 -6.58 -10.60
CA LEU A 175 -16.11 -7.78 -10.34
C LEU A 175 -16.11 -8.71 -11.56
N SER A 176 -17.25 -8.85 -12.24
CA SER A 176 -17.35 -9.57 -13.51
C SER A 176 -16.47 -8.94 -14.59
N ASP A 177 -16.43 -7.62 -14.68
CA ASP A 177 -15.60 -6.87 -15.63
C ASP A 177 -14.11 -7.07 -15.33
N LEU A 178 -13.70 -7.01 -14.06
CA LEU A 178 -12.35 -7.34 -13.63
C LEU A 178 -11.97 -8.78 -14.02
N ASP A 179 -12.84 -9.76 -13.73
CA ASP A 179 -12.61 -11.17 -14.05
C ASP A 179 -12.46 -11.39 -15.57
N ASN A 180 -13.23 -10.67 -16.40
CA ASN A 180 -13.11 -10.74 -17.86
C ASN A 180 -11.78 -10.16 -18.35
N ILE A 181 -11.41 -8.96 -17.89
CA ILE A 181 -10.15 -8.30 -18.27
C ILE A 181 -8.96 -9.17 -17.88
N LEU A 182 -8.94 -9.67 -16.64
CA LEU A 182 -7.86 -10.53 -16.17
C LEU A 182 -7.80 -11.83 -16.96
N ASN A 183 -8.94 -12.46 -17.24
CA ASN A 183 -8.98 -13.66 -18.05
C ASN A 183 -8.43 -13.45 -19.47
N GLU A 184 -8.73 -12.31 -20.10
CA GLU A 184 -8.22 -11.95 -21.42
C GLU A 184 -6.70 -11.72 -21.40
N ILE A 185 -6.17 -11.00 -20.41
CA ILE A 185 -4.71 -10.80 -20.30
C ILE A 185 -3.99 -12.11 -19.99
N CYS A 186 -4.59 -12.97 -19.14
CA CYS A 186 -3.98 -14.22 -18.71
C CYS A 186 -3.81 -15.25 -19.85
N SER A 187 -4.47 -15.08 -21.00
CA SER A 187 -4.25 -15.97 -22.15
C SER A 187 -2.87 -15.77 -22.79
N GLU A 188 -2.30 -14.57 -22.69
CA GLU A 188 -1.01 -14.22 -23.29
C GLU A 188 0.10 -13.97 -22.25
N LEU A 189 -0.25 -13.49 -21.04
CA LEU A 189 0.73 -13.02 -20.05
C LEU A 189 0.44 -13.54 -18.63
N PRO A 190 1.46 -13.97 -17.86
CA PRO A 190 1.28 -14.22 -16.44
C PRO A 190 0.90 -12.96 -15.66
N VAL A 191 -0.11 -13.06 -14.79
CA VAL A 191 -0.64 -11.94 -14.01
C VAL A 191 -0.66 -12.28 -12.52
N ASP A 192 -0.06 -11.43 -11.71
CA ASP A 192 -0.12 -11.49 -10.25
C ASP A 192 -1.03 -10.37 -9.73
N LEU A 193 -2.15 -10.73 -9.09
CA LEU A 193 -3.13 -9.81 -8.53
C LEU A 193 -2.94 -9.63 -7.03
N MET A 194 -2.51 -8.44 -6.62
CA MET A 194 -2.47 -7.99 -5.23
C MET A 194 -3.78 -7.26 -4.86
N PRO A 195 -4.31 -7.44 -3.65
CA PRO A 195 -5.42 -6.64 -3.15
C PRO A 195 -4.98 -5.25 -2.67
N GLY A 196 -5.87 -4.27 -2.75
CA GLY A 196 -5.74 -2.94 -2.17
C GLY A 196 -6.84 -2.63 -1.14
N GLY A 197 -6.94 -1.36 -0.73
CA GLY A 197 -7.87 -0.93 0.32
C GLY A 197 -9.34 -0.96 -0.11
N ASN A 198 -9.61 -0.84 -1.41
CA ASN A 198 -10.96 -0.82 -1.98
C ASN A 198 -11.45 -2.20 -2.42
N ASP A 199 -10.57 -3.20 -2.42
CA ASP A 199 -10.87 -4.53 -2.93
C ASP A 199 -11.59 -5.39 -1.87
N PRO A 200 -12.45 -6.35 -2.27
CA PRO A 200 -13.29 -7.16 -1.38
C PRO A 200 -12.50 -8.27 -0.65
N VAL A 201 -11.48 -7.87 0.11
CA VAL A 201 -10.68 -8.72 1.00
C VAL A 201 -10.67 -8.12 2.41
N ASN A 202 -9.87 -8.68 3.33
CA ASN A 202 -9.70 -8.08 4.64
C ASN A 202 -9.06 -6.69 4.57
N THR A 203 -9.53 -5.77 5.41
CA THR A 203 -9.00 -4.39 5.49
C THR A 203 -7.65 -4.32 6.21
N PHE A 204 -7.41 -5.21 7.18
CA PHE A 204 -6.19 -5.24 7.97
C PHE A 204 -4.99 -5.69 7.14
N LEU A 205 -3.82 -5.09 7.34
CA LEU A 205 -2.57 -5.64 6.82
C LEU A 205 -2.08 -6.83 7.67
N PRO A 206 -1.43 -7.84 7.06
CA PRO A 206 -1.36 -8.09 5.62
C PRO A 206 -2.72 -8.53 5.04
N GLN A 207 -3.04 -8.02 3.86
CA GLN A 207 -4.26 -8.41 3.14
C GLN A 207 -4.04 -9.77 2.46
N GLN A 208 -5.00 -10.67 2.66
CA GLN A 208 -5.02 -11.99 2.06
C GLN A 208 -5.41 -11.92 0.58
N PRO A 209 -5.00 -12.91 -0.24
CA PRO A 209 -5.36 -12.93 -1.65
C PRO A 209 -6.87 -12.96 -1.87
N PHE A 210 -7.32 -12.49 -3.04
CA PHE A 210 -8.71 -12.67 -3.47
C PHE A 210 -9.14 -14.13 -3.34
N ILE A 211 -10.37 -14.36 -2.88
CA ILE A 211 -10.93 -15.72 -2.92
C ILE A 211 -11.24 -16.09 -4.38
N SER A 212 -11.03 -17.35 -4.76
CA SER A 212 -11.15 -17.79 -6.15
C SER A 212 -12.58 -17.63 -6.69
N GLY A 213 -13.58 -17.79 -5.83
CA GLY A 213 -15.00 -17.64 -6.20
C GLY A 213 -15.38 -16.24 -6.67
N LEU A 214 -14.57 -15.22 -6.40
CA LEU A 214 -14.79 -13.86 -6.91
C LEU A 214 -14.29 -13.69 -8.35
N LEU A 215 -13.37 -14.55 -8.81
CA LEU A 215 -12.71 -14.45 -10.12
C LEU A 215 -12.74 -15.81 -10.85
N PRO A 216 -13.94 -16.34 -11.13
CA PRO A 216 -14.10 -17.71 -11.63
C PRO A 216 -13.53 -17.95 -13.02
N LYS A 217 -13.37 -16.93 -13.88
CA LYS A 217 -12.78 -17.08 -15.23
C LYS A 217 -11.26 -16.99 -15.15
N ALA A 218 -10.72 -15.92 -14.57
CA ALA A 218 -9.29 -15.71 -14.47
C ALA A 218 -8.60 -16.87 -13.73
N CYS A 219 -9.23 -17.40 -12.66
CA CYS A 219 -8.70 -18.55 -11.90
C CYS A 219 -8.62 -19.88 -12.69
N GLN A 220 -9.19 -19.98 -13.89
CA GLN A 220 -9.04 -21.16 -14.74
C GLN A 220 -7.67 -21.16 -15.45
N ASN A 221 -7.02 -20.01 -15.56
CA ASN A 221 -5.71 -19.87 -16.18
C ASN A 221 -4.61 -20.23 -15.17
N SER A 222 -3.67 -21.09 -15.58
CA SER A 222 -2.50 -21.44 -14.76
C SER A 222 -1.50 -20.29 -14.61
N THR A 223 -1.63 -19.27 -15.44
CA THR A 223 -0.81 -18.04 -15.48
C THR A 223 -1.32 -16.95 -14.53
N PHE A 224 -2.49 -17.15 -13.91
CA PHE A 224 -3.09 -16.20 -12.98
C PHE A 224 -2.76 -16.55 -11.52
N HIS A 225 -2.15 -15.62 -10.80
CA HIS A 225 -1.82 -15.80 -9.39
C HIS A 225 -2.50 -14.71 -8.54
N ARG A 226 -3.21 -15.15 -7.50
CA ARG A 226 -3.75 -14.27 -6.46
C ARG A 226 -2.74 -14.24 -5.33
N VAL A 227 -2.25 -13.06 -4.98
CA VAL A 227 -1.16 -12.89 -4.02
C VAL A 227 -1.56 -11.94 -2.88
N THR A 228 -0.73 -11.84 -1.85
CA THR A 228 -0.99 -10.99 -0.67
C THR A 228 -0.63 -9.53 -0.91
N ASN A 229 -1.02 -8.64 0.00
CA ASN A 229 -0.42 -7.31 0.15
C ASN A 229 0.07 -7.15 1.60
N PRO A 230 1.37 -6.90 1.84
CA PRO A 230 2.47 -6.75 0.87
C PRO A 230 2.80 -8.03 0.08
N TYR A 231 3.56 -7.88 -1.01
CA TYR A 231 3.95 -8.97 -1.90
C TYR A 231 5.46 -9.03 -2.13
N TRP A 232 6.05 -10.21 -1.91
CA TRP A 232 7.42 -10.55 -2.29
C TRP A 232 7.38 -11.57 -3.43
N CYS A 233 8.19 -11.35 -4.47
CA CYS A 233 8.39 -12.35 -5.52
C CYS A 233 9.79 -12.27 -6.13
N GLU A 234 10.15 -13.31 -6.85
CA GLU A 234 11.38 -13.37 -7.63
C GLU A 234 11.01 -13.71 -9.07
N ILE A 235 11.47 -12.88 -10.00
CA ILE A 235 11.22 -13.04 -11.43
C ILE A 235 12.57 -13.03 -12.12
N ASP A 236 12.96 -14.15 -12.72
CA ASP A 236 14.26 -14.35 -13.37
C ASP A 236 15.47 -13.94 -12.49
N GLY A 237 15.43 -14.27 -11.20
CA GLY A 237 16.47 -13.93 -10.23
C GLY A 237 16.38 -12.52 -9.65
N VAL A 238 15.52 -11.65 -10.21
CA VAL A 238 15.29 -10.31 -9.69
C VAL A 238 14.22 -10.39 -8.60
N VAL A 239 14.64 -10.17 -7.35
CA VAL A 239 13.75 -9.99 -6.20
C VAL A 239 12.97 -8.66 -6.26
N PHE A 240 11.65 -8.76 -6.27
CA PHE A 240 10.70 -7.66 -6.16
C PHE A 240 10.04 -7.68 -4.78
N PHE A 241 9.73 -6.49 -4.29
CA PHE A 241 8.84 -6.27 -3.17
C PHE A 241 7.90 -5.13 -3.49
N GLY A 242 6.64 -5.21 -3.07
CA GLY A 242 5.77 -4.06 -3.16
C GLY A 242 4.54 -4.11 -2.29
N THR A 243 3.89 -2.96 -2.20
CA THR A 243 2.65 -2.75 -1.46
C THR A 243 1.61 -2.09 -2.35
N SER A 244 0.34 -2.17 -1.98
CA SER A 244 -0.75 -1.50 -2.69
C SER A 244 -0.93 -0.02 -2.27
N GLY A 245 0.10 0.61 -1.68
CA GLY A 245 0.13 2.06 -1.41
C GLY A 245 -0.25 2.48 0.01
N GLN A 246 -1.07 1.69 0.73
CA GLN A 246 -1.64 2.12 2.00
C GLN A 246 -0.58 2.47 3.06
N THR A 247 0.56 1.78 3.05
CA THR A 247 1.64 2.03 4.00
C THR A 247 2.24 3.42 3.85
N ILE A 248 2.53 3.84 2.61
CA ILE A 248 3.09 5.16 2.32
C ILE A 248 2.03 6.25 2.48
N ASP A 249 0.77 5.97 2.10
CA ASP A 249 -0.35 6.88 2.35
C ASP A 249 -0.56 7.17 3.83
N ASP A 250 -0.40 6.17 4.68
CA ASP A 250 -0.56 6.37 6.12
C ASP A 250 0.62 7.13 6.73
N ILE A 251 1.86 6.80 6.37
CA ILE A 251 3.07 7.57 6.75
C ILE A 251 2.92 9.04 6.32
N ALA A 252 2.41 9.29 5.12
CA ALA A 252 2.23 10.64 4.59
C ALA A 252 1.29 11.49 5.46
N LYS A 253 0.40 10.90 6.27
CA LYS A 253 -0.45 11.67 7.20
C LYS A 253 0.37 12.28 8.34
N TYR A 254 1.49 11.69 8.70
CA TYR A 254 2.34 12.10 9.84
C TYR A 254 3.40 13.15 9.49
N VAL A 255 3.53 13.52 8.22
CA VAL A 255 4.61 14.38 7.75
C VAL A 255 4.07 15.57 6.95
N GLU A 256 4.73 16.71 7.03
CA GLU A 256 4.35 17.89 6.24
C GLU A 256 4.68 17.70 4.76
N ASN A 257 5.86 17.16 4.44
CA ASN A 257 6.29 16.89 3.07
C ASN A 257 5.53 15.69 2.47
N GLU A 258 5.07 15.82 1.22
CA GLU A 258 4.36 14.76 0.48
C GLU A 258 5.26 13.95 -0.49
N ASP A 259 6.58 14.09 -0.44
CA ASP A 259 7.50 13.32 -1.28
C ASP A 259 7.40 11.81 -0.99
N ARG A 260 6.60 11.11 -1.80
CA ARG A 260 6.30 9.69 -1.62
C ARG A 260 7.48 8.79 -1.91
N LEU A 261 8.38 9.18 -2.82
CA LEU A 261 9.61 8.44 -3.08
C LEU A 261 10.55 8.52 -1.88
N LYS A 262 10.70 9.70 -1.28
CA LYS A 262 11.51 9.82 -0.07
C LYS A 262 10.93 9.01 1.08
N LEU A 263 9.60 8.99 1.26
CA LEU A 263 8.95 8.14 2.26
C LEU A 263 9.19 6.64 1.98
N ALA A 264 9.15 6.21 0.72
CA ALA A 264 9.48 4.86 0.31
C ALA A 264 10.94 4.47 0.62
N GLU A 265 11.88 5.37 0.33
CA GLU A 265 13.28 5.17 0.69
C GLU A 265 13.46 5.06 2.21
N GLN A 266 12.74 5.87 2.99
CA GLN A 266 12.80 5.82 4.44
C GLN A 266 12.30 4.48 5.00
N THR A 267 11.24 3.86 4.45
CA THR A 267 10.80 2.54 4.93
C THR A 267 11.88 1.47 4.73
N LEU A 268 12.67 1.54 3.66
CA LEU A 268 13.84 0.69 3.44
C LEU A 268 14.92 0.92 4.49
N HIS A 269 15.25 2.18 4.80
CA HIS A 269 16.22 2.53 5.86
C HIS A 269 15.76 2.11 7.27
N TRP A 270 14.47 2.17 7.54
CA TRP A 270 13.90 1.69 8.80
C TRP A 270 13.82 0.16 8.88
N ARG A 271 14.02 -0.53 7.75
CA ARG A 271 13.72 -1.96 7.58
C ARG A 271 12.30 -2.31 7.97
N HIS A 272 11.36 -1.39 7.80
CA HIS A 272 9.98 -1.57 8.26
C HIS A 272 9.02 -0.96 7.26
N VAL A 273 8.21 -1.79 6.60
CA VAL A 273 7.33 -1.32 5.51
C VAL A 273 6.13 -0.52 6.01
N ALA A 274 5.66 -0.79 7.24
CA ALA A 274 4.43 -0.21 7.79
C ALA A 274 4.59 0.28 9.25
N PRO A 275 5.52 1.19 9.57
CA PRO A 275 5.84 1.56 10.96
C PRO A 275 4.66 2.16 11.72
N THR A 276 3.67 2.72 11.02
CA THR A 276 2.46 3.28 11.64
C THR A 276 1.42 2.23 12.01
N THR A 277 1.68 0.94 11.79
CA THR A 277 0.82 -0.15 12.30
C THR A 277 1.22 -0.53 13.73
N PRO A 278 0.28 -0.84 14.64
CA PRO A 278 -1.19 -0.83 14.47
C PRO A 278 -1.84 0.55 14.72
N ASP A 279 -1.04 1.61 14.87
CA ASP A 279 -1.46 2.89 15.45
C ASP A 279 -2.54 3.64 14.64
N THR A 280 -2.36 3.73 13.32
CA THR A 280 -3.31 4.37 12.39
C THR A 280 -3.60 3.54 11.16
N LEU A 281 -2.63 2.73 10.74
CA LEU A 281 -2.85 1.70 9.76
C LEU A 281 -3.15 0.38 10.49
N TRP A 282 -4.34 -0.15 10.24
CA TRP A 282 -4.81 -1.34 10.92
C TRP A 282 -4.05 -2.58 10.44
N CYS A 283 -3.54 -3.37 11.38
CA CYS A 283 -2.92 -4.65 11.09
C CYS A 283 -3.49 -5.77 11.97
N HIS A 284 -3.27 -7.01 11.56
CA HIS A 284 -3.55 -8.16 12.39
C HIS A 284 -2.61 -8.17 13.62
N PRO A 285 -3.09 -8.48 14.84
CA PRO A 285 -2.29 -8.46 16.06
C PRO A 285 -1.38 -9.71 16.13
N PHE A 286 -0.22 -9.64 15.48
CA PHE A 286 0.81 -10.68 15.58
C PHE A 286 1.45 -10.68 16.97
N ARG A 287 1.78 -11.87 17.49
CA ARG A 287 2.34 -12.05 18.84
C ARG A 287 3.85 -12.20 18.86
N ASP A 288 4.35 -13.14 18.04
CA ASP A 288 5.74 -13.61 18.16
C ASP A 288 6.68 -13.03 17.09
N TYR A 289 6.13 -12.44 16.04
CA TYR A 289 6.91 -11.86 14.95
C TYR A 289 6.14 -10.73 14.26
N ASP A 290 6.87 -9.76 13.72
CA ASP A 290 6.30 -8.71 12.89
C ASP A 290 6.56 -9.02 11.39
N PRO A 291 5.52 -9.20 10.56
CA PRO A 291 5.68 -9.46 9.13
C PRO A 291 6.16 -8.23 8.33
N PHE A 292 6.13 -7.04 8.91
CA PHE A 292 6.48 -5.79 8.23
C PHE A 292 7.97 -5.44 8.31
N ILE A 293 8.73 -6.21 9.10
CA ILE A 293 10.19 -6.08 9.15
C ILE A 293 10.82 -6.68 7.89
N MET A 294 11.57 -5.85 7.16
CA MET A 294 12.31 -6.25 5.96
C MET A 294 13.63 -6.92 6.32
N LYS A 295 13.72 -8.22 6.03
CA LYS A 295 14.91 -9.04 6.31
C LYS A 295 15.98 -8.94 5.21
N GLN A 296 15.58 -8.55 4.01
CA GLN A 296 16.44 -8.37 2.85
C GLN A 296 16.01 -7.14 2.06
N THR A 297 16.95 -6.53 1.34
CA THR A 297 16.65 -5.40 0.46
C THR A 297 16.23 -5.97 -0.89
N PRO A 298 15.06 -5.60 -1.45
CA PRO A 298 14.67 -6.03 -2.79
C PRO A 298 15.57 -5.36 -3.84
N HIS A 299 15.62 -5.90 -5.05
CA HIS A 299 16.21 -5.16 -6.18
C HIS A 299 15.25 -4.08 -6.68
N VAL A 300 13.95 -4.38 -6.65
CA VAL A 300 12.89 -3.44 -7.02
C VAL A 300 11.87 -3.34 -5.90
N TYR A 301 11.70 -2.14 -5.35
CA TYR A 301 10.64 -1.82 -4.41
C TYR A 301 9.59 -0.94 -5.10
N PHE A 302 8.38 -1.46 -5.28
CA PHE A 302 7.27 -0.75 -5.92
C PHE A 302 6.13 -0.45 -4.95
N ILE A 303 5.42 0.66 -5.20
CA ILE A 303 4.31 1.11 -4.36
C ILE A 303 3.15 1.46 -5.28
N GLY A 304 2.06 0.72 -5.18
CA GLY A 304 0.84 0.98 -5.93
C GLY A 304 0.10 2.24 -5.45
N ASN A 305 -0.89 2.64 -6.24
CA ASN A 305 -1.90 3.64 -5.88
C ASN A 305 -1.35 5.01 -5.44
N GLN A 306 -0.15 5.39 -5.89
CA GLN A 306 0.37 6.74 -5.67
C GLN A 306 -0.24 7.75 -6.64
N LYS A 307 -0.26 9.03 -6.25
CA LYS A 307 -0.90 10.12 -7.01
C LYS A 307 -0.29 10.35 -8.40
N GLU A 308 1.00 10.05 -8.54
CA GLU A 308 1.77 10.24 -9.76
C GLU A 308 2.86 9.18 -9.90
N PHE A 309 3.35 8.99 -11.12
CA PHE A 309 4.49 8.13 -11.39
C PHE A 309 5.78 8.84 -10.99
N ALA A 310 6.65 8.13 -10.26
CA ALA A 310 8.00 8.59 -9.97
C ALA A 310 8.90 7.37 -9.74
N THR A 311 10.20 7.52 -10.01
CA THR A 311 11.20 6.47 -9.78
C THR A 311 12.53 7.07 -9.34
N THR A 312 13.28 6.32 -8.54
CA THR A 312 14.65 6.68 -8.13
C THR A 312 15.49 5.42 -7.95
N ILE A 313 16.81 5.54 -8.15
CA ILE A 313 17.77 4.49 -7.83
C ILE A 313 18.47 4.89 -6.53
N ILE A 314 18.34 4.05 -5.52
CA ILE A 314 18.95 4.22 -4.21
C ILE A 314 20.29 3.46 -4.23
N LYS A 315 21.35 4.06 -3.68
CA LYS A 315 22.70 3.48 -3.61
C LYS A 315 23.18 3.35 -2.18
#